data_AF-A0A933BYQ9-F1
#
_entry.id   AF-A0A933BYQ9-F1
#
_cell.length_a   1.000
_cell.length_b   1.000
_cell.length_c   1.000
_cell.angle_alpha   90.00
_cell.angle_beta   90.00
_cell.angle_gamma   90.00
#
_symmetry.space_group_name_H-M   'P 1'
#
loop_
_entity.id
_entity.type
_entity.pdbx_description
1 polymer ?
#
loop_
_entity_poly.entity_id
_entity_poly.type
_entity_poly.pdbx_seq_one_letter_code
_entity_poly.pdbx_strand_id
1 'polypeptide(L)'
;MSTCKELVDLLADYLEGQLSPEVARDIDQHLADCPPCLNFLKTYRATTRLIREVACEDIPPELGERLQRFLRERLRKAPEA
;
A
#
# COMPACT_ATOMS: atom_id res chain seq x y z
N MET A 1 -4.55 22.53 -5.06
CA MET A 1 -4.45 22.72 -3.59
C MET A 1 -5.56 21.88 -2.99
N SER A 2 -5.26 20.61 -2.75
CA SER A 2 -6.24 19.61 -2.30
C SER A 2 -6.66 19.90 -0.87
N THR A 3 -7.95 19.74 -0.58
CA THR A 3 -8.49 19.90 0.76
C THR A 3 -8.32 18.63 1.59
N CYS A 4 -8.37 18.74 2.92
CA CYS A 4 -8.34 17.57 3.80
C CYS A 4 -9.49 16.59 3.49
N LYS A 5 -10.63 17.11 3.03
CA LYS A 5 -11.78 16.30 2.63
C LYS A 5 -11.48 15.46 1.40
N GLU A 6 -10.95 16.07 0.35
CA GLU A 6 -10.57 15.36 -0.89
C GLU A 6 -9.51 14.29 -0.62
N LEU A 7 -8.55 14.57 0.27
CA LEU A 7 -7.58 13.55 0.69
C LEU A 7 -8.26 12.35 1.34
N VAL A 8 -9.21 12.55 2.25
CA VAL A 8 -9.92 11.46 2.92
C VAL A 8 -10.76 10.67 1.94
N ASP A 9 -11.42 11.35 1.01
CA ASP A 9 -12.26 10.73 -0.02
C ASP A 9 -11.42 9.89 -1.01
N LEU A 10 -10.16 10.27 -1.27
CA LEU A 10 -9.24 9.58 -2.18
C LEU A 10 -8.19 8.69 -1.48
N LEU A 11 -8.27 8.54 -0.15
CA LEU A 11 -7.21 7.93 0.65
C LEU A 11 -7.00 6.44 0.33
N ALA A 12 -8.08 5.73 0.05
CA ALA A 12 -8.04 4.31 -0.32
C ALA A 12 -7.32 4.12 -1.66
N ASP A 13 -7.76 4.84 -2.70
CA ASP A 13 -7.16 4.80 -4.03
C ASP A 13 -5.69 5.23 -4.03
N TYR A 14 -5.34 6.21 -3.19
CA TYR A 14 -3.96 6.65 -2.98
C TYR A 14 -3.08 5.53 -2.40
N LEU A 15 -3.58 4.79 -1.41
CA LEU A 15 -2.85 3.68 -0.80
C LEU A 15 -2.72 2.47 -1.71
N GLU A 16 -3.70 2.26 -2.59
CA GLU A 16 -3.69 1.19 -3.60
C GLU A 16 -2.92 1.58 -4.88
N GLY A 17 -2.47 2.84 -4.99
CA GLY A 17 -1.72 3.34 -6.14
C GLY A 17 -2.56 3.44 -7.41
N GLN A 18 -3.87 3.60 -7.26
CA GLN A 18 -4.84 3.65 -8.37
C GLN A 18 -5.11 5.06 -8.89
N LEU A 19 -4.57 6.08 -8.22
CA LEU A 19 -4.71 7.47 -8.63
C LEU A 19 -3.83 7.79 -9.83
N SER A 20 -4.28 8.76 -10.63
CA SER A 20 -3.45 9.34 -11.68
C SER A 20 -2.22 10.04 -11.06
N PRO A 21 -1.08 10.10 -11.77
CA PRO A 21 0.15 10.70 -11.24
C PRO A 21 -0.02 12.16 -10.79
N GLU A 22 -0.88 12.91 -11.48
CA GLU A 22 -1.18 14.31 -11.17
C GLU A 22 -1.90 14.43 -9.82
N VAL A 23 -2.92 13.61 -9.59
CA VAL A 23 -3.70 13.61 -8.34
C VAL A 23 -2.87 13.09 -7.18
N ALA A 24 -2.07 12.05 -7.39
CA ALA A 24 -1.15 11.55 -6.38
C ALA A 24 -0.17 12.63 -5.90
N ARG A 25 0.42 13.40 -6.84
CA ARG A 25 1.33 14.49 -6.50
C ARG A 25 0.66 15.60 -5.69
N ASP A 26 -0.58 15.93 -6.01
CA ASP A 26 -1.36 16.94 -5.28
C ASP A 26 -1.68 16.48 -3.84
N ILE A 27 -1.95 15.19 -3.64
CA ILE A 27 -2.11 14.59 -2.30
C ILE A 27 -0.79 14.55 -1.55
N ASP A 28 0.32 14.20 -2.20
CA ASP A 28 1.66 14.20 -1.59
C ASP A 28 2.04 15.60 -1.06
N GLN A 29 1.76 16.64 -1.85
CA GLN A 29 1.98 18.03 -1.43
C GLN A 29 1.12 18.38 -0.21
N HIS A 30 -0.16 17.99 -0.22
CA HIS A 30 -1.03 18.22 0.94
C HIS A 30 -0.53 17.51 2.20
N LEU A 31 -0.07 16.25 2.08
CA LEU A 31 0.47 15.50 3.21
C LEU A 31 1.76 16.13 3.79
N ALA A 32 2.57 16.78 2.94
CA ALA A 32 3.75 17.51 3.38
C ALA A 32 3.38 18.77 4.21
N ASP A 33 2.31 19.46 3.82
CA ASP A 33 1.90 20.73 4.43
C ASP A 33 0.86 20.57 5.57
N CYS A 34 0.25 19.39 5.72
CA CYS A 34 -0.85 19.12 6.66
C CYS A 34 -0.54 17.96 7.63
N PRO A 35 0.08 18.24 8.80
CA PRO A 35 0.35 17.25 9.83
C PRO A 35 -0.88 16.43 10.31
N PRO A 36 -2.09 17.01 10.45
CA PRO A 36 -3.29 16.25 10.80
C PRO A 36 -3.62 15.14 9.79
N CYS A 37 -3.55 15.42 8.50
CA CYS A 37 -3.81 14.43 7.46
C CYS A 37 -2.72 13.36 7.41
N LEU A 38 -1.46 13.73 7.66
CA LEU A 38 -0.38 12.77 7.78
C LEU A 38 -0.57 11.81 8.97
N ASN A 39 -1.07 12.31 10.11
CA ASN A 39 -1.43 11.45 11.23
C ASN A 39 -2.64 10.57 10.92
N PHE A 40 -3.64 11.10 10.21
CA PHE A 40 -4.80 10.31 9.78
C PHE A 40 -4.38 9.15 8.86
N LEU A 41 -3.50 9.41 7.88
CA LEU A 41 -2.91 8.40 7.00
C LEU A 41 -2.21 7.29 7.79
N LYS A 42 -1.43 7.64 8.82
CA LYS A 42 -0.77 6.66 9.70
C LYS A 42 -1.78 5.77 10.42
N THR A 43 -2.83 6.36 10.99
CA THR A 43 -3.90 5.61 11.67
C THR A 43 -4.62 4.69 10.68
N TYR A 44 -4.96 5.18 9.49
CA TYR A 44 -5.63 4.39 8.46
C TYR A 44 -4.78 3.17 8.04
N ARG A 45 -3.48 3.36 7.84
CA ARG A 45 -2.53 2.25 7.55
C ARG A 45 -2.47 1.24 8.70
N ALA A 46 -2.51 1.69 9.95
CA ALA A 46 -2.55 0.78 11.09
C ALA A 46 -3.85 -0.02 11.13
N THR A 47 -5.00 0.63 10.91
CA THR A 47 -6.31 -0.03 10.88
C THR A 47 -6.38 -1.10 9.78
N THR A 48 -5.98 -0.76 8.56
CA THR A 48 -5.96 -1.71 7.43
C THR A 48 -5.03 -2.90 7.69
N ARG A 49 -3.87 -2.66 8.31
CA ARG A 49 -2.96 -3.73 8.73
C ARG A 49 -3.60 -4.65 9.77
N LEU A 50 -4.20 -4.10 10.82
CA LEU A 50 -4.86 -4.89 11.88
C LEU A 50 -5.99 -5.75 11.32
N ILE A 51 -6.81 -5.18 10.43
CA ILE A 51 -7.89 -5.93 9.76
C ILE A 51 -7.30 -7.08 8.95
N ARG A 52 -6.21 -6.86 8.20
CA ARG A 52 -5.54 -7.93 7.44
C ARG A 52 -4.98 -9.03 8.35
N GLU A 53 -4.42 -8.67 9.50
CA GLU A 53 -3.90 -9.65 10.48
C GLU A 53 -5.03 -10.53 11.06
N VAL A 54 -6.22 -9.97 11.29
CA VAL A 54 -7.38 -10.72 11.78
C VAL A 54 -8.07 -11.54 10.68
N ALA A 55 -8.10 -11.02 9.45
CA ALA A 55 -8.79 -11.64 8.32
C ALA A 55 -7.94 -12.66 7.54
N CYS A 56 -6.63 -12.77 7.82
CA CYS A 56 -5.78 -13.72 7.12
C CYS A 56 -6.07 -15.14 7.61
N GLU A 57 -6.76 -15.92 6.79
CA GLU A 57 -6.61 -17.37 6.85
C GLU A 57 -5.17 -17.70 6.48
N ASP A 58 -4.49 -18.48 7.33
CA ASP A 58 -3.10 -18.86 7.11
C ASP A 58 -2.93 -19.45 5.70
N ILE A 59 -1.96 -18.91 4.95
CA ILE A 59 -1.58 -19.50 3.66
C ILE A 59 -1.16 -20.94 3.94
N PRO A 60 -1.73 -21.95 3.25
CA PRO A 60 -1.31 -23.33 3.44
C PRO A 60 0.21 -23.45 3.27
N PRO A 61 0.91 -24.10 4.21
CA PRO A 61 2.37 -24.12 4.22
C PRO A 61 2.96 -24.65 2.90
N GLU A 62 2.28 -25.61 2.27
CA GLU A 62 2.67 -26.18 0.98
C GLU A 62 2.64 -25.15 -0.16
N LEU A 63 1.69 -24.22 -0.13
CA LEU A 63 1.60 -23.14 -1.12
C LEU A 63 2.73 -22.13 -0.90
N GLY A 64 3.03 -21.78 0.35
CA GLY A 64 4.15 -20.93 0.71
C GLY A 64 5.50 -21.50 0.24
N GLU A 65 5.75 -22.78 0.50
CA GLU A 65 6.97 -23.46 0.06
C GLU A 65 7.10 -23.53 -1.47
N ARG A 66 6.00 -23.83 -2.17
CA ARG A 66 5.97 -23.84 -3.64
C ARG A 66 6.27 -22.46 -4.23
N LEU A 67 5.66 -21.40 -3.69
CA LEU A 67 5.91 -20.02 -4.11
C LEU A 67 7.35 -19.61 -3.86
N GLN A 68 7.88 -19.88 -2.66
CA GLN A 68 9.27 -19.56 -2.33
C GLN A 68 10.27 -20.29 -3.23
N ARG A 69 10.03 -21.57 -3.51
CA ARG A 69 10.87 -22.35 -4.45
C ARG A 69 10.82 -21.75 -5.86
N PHE A 70 9.63 -21.46 -6.37
CA PHE A 70 9.44 -20.83 -7.68
C PHE A 70 10.17 -19.48 -7.78
N LEU A 71 10.02 -18.61 -6.78
CA LEU A 71 10.70 -17.32 -6.73
C LEU A 71 12.21 -17.47 -6.66
N ARG A 72 12.74 -18.38 -5.82
CA ARG A 72 14.19 -18.66 -5.75
C ARG A 72 14.74 -19.12 -7.10
N GLU A 73 14.03 -20.00 -7.80
CA GLU A 73 14.46 -20.49 -9.12
C GLU A 73 14.44 -19.39 -10.18
N ARG A 74 13.44 -18.51 -10.17
CA ARG A 74 13.33 -17.40 -11.13
C ARG A 74 14.32 -16.28 -10.85
N LEU A 75 14.51 -15.89 -9.58
CA LEU A 75 15.45 -14.85 -9.19
C LEU A 75 16.91 -15.30 -9.32
N ARG A 76 17.22 -16.60 -9.10
CA ARG A 76 18.55 -17.17 -9.39
C ARG A 76 18.84 -17.28 -10.90
N LYS A 77 17.81 -17.34 -11.73
CA LYS A 77 17.91 -17.36 -13.20
C LYS A 77 17.90 -15.95 -13.82
N ALA A 78 17.95 -14.88 -13.02
CA ALA A 78 18.11 -13.53 -13.55
C ALA A 78 19.61 -13.18 -13.68
N PRO A 79 20.18 -13.35 -14.89
CA PRO A 79 20.97 -12.31 -15.50
C PRO A 79 20.25 -11.74 -16.73
N GLU A 80 20.34 -10.41 -16.89
CA GLU A 80 19.92 -9.57 -18.02
C GLU A 80 18.41 -9.36 -18.27
N ALA A 81 17.92 -8.21 -17.76
CA ALA A 81 17.45 -7.10 -18.60
C ALA A 81 17.79 -5.78 -17.92
#